data_AF-A0A6L6Q2X0-F1
#
_entry.id   AF-A0A6L6Q2X0-F1
#
_cell.length_a   1.000
_cell.length_b   1.000
_cell.length_c   1.000
_cell.angle_alpha   90.00
_cell.angle_beta   90.00
_cell.angle_gamma   90.00
#
_symmetry.space_group_name_H-M   'P 1'
#
loop_
_entity.id
_entity.type
_entity.pdbx_description
1 polymer ?
#
loop_
_entity_poly.entity_id
_entity_poly.type
_entity_poly.pdbx_seq_one_letter_code
_entity_poly.pdbx_strand_id
1 'polypeptide(L)'
;MTFSTLDSARLIRDGGIDALSALDMAVREAIVGLPPEEQTKVKRAFGEAMGCIVEHLINPAVRAFPQLDTDQATWSAIAESRATLRARISPNSHASESPSAPLT
;
A
#
# COMPACT_ATOMS: atom_id res chain seq x y z
N MET A 1 0.56 -2.24 -20.24
CA MET A 1 0.70 -0.83 -19.81
C MET A 1 1.93 -0.25 -20.50
N THR A 2 1.87 0.98 -21.01
CA THR A 2 3.00 1.68 -21.62
C THR A 2 3.25 2.98 -20.85
N PHE A 3 4.51 3.32 -20.63
CA PHE A 3 4.92 4.52 -19.90
C PHE A 3 5.65 5.46 -20.85
N SER A 4 5.20 6.72 -20.90
CA SER A 4 5.76 7.73 -21.80
C SER A 4 6.93 8.49 -21.18
N THR A 5 7.06 8.49 -19.85
CA THR A 5 8.15 9.18 -19.14
C THR A 5 8.64 8.36 -17.94
N LEU A 6 9.91 8.58 -17.55
CA LEU A 6 10.49 7.99 -16.34
C LEU A 6 9.68 8.35 -15.09
N ASP A 7 9.22 9.59 -14.99
CA ASP A 7 8.45 10.06 -13.83
C ASP A 7 7.11 9.33 -13.72
N SER A 8 6.41 9.10 -14.84
CA SER A 8 5.16 8.34 -14.84
C SER A 8 5.37 6.88 -14.39
N ALA A 9 6.45 6.25 -14.85
CA ALA A 9 6.80 4.91 -14.41
C ALA A 9 7.18 4.87 -12.93
N ARG A 10 7.92 5.88 -12.45
CA ARG A 10 8.27 6.01 -11.03
C ARG A 10 7.03 6.16 -10.15
N LEU A 11 6.08 7.02 -10.54
CA LEU A 11 4.83 7.21 -9.81
C LEU A 11 4.00 5.92 -9.70
N ILE A 12 3.89 5.16 -10.80
CA ILE A 12 3.13 3.89 -10.79
C ILE A 12 3.84 2.82 -9.98
N ARG A 13 5.17 2.70 -10.08
CA ARG A 13 5.95 1.78 -9.22
C ARG A 13 5.76 2.12 -7.74
N ASP A 14 5.94 3.39 -7.38
CA ASP A 14 5.83 3.86 -5.99
C ASP A 14 4.40 3.67 -5.45
N GLY A 15 3.37 3.99 -6.26
CA GLY A 15 1.98 3.72 -5.89
C GLY A 15 1.69 2.21 -5.73
N GLY A 16 2.31 1.36 -6.54
CA GLY A 16 2.27 -0.09 -6.37
C GLY A 16 2.88 -0.55 -5.04
N ILE A 17 4.02 0.02 -4.65
CA ILE A 17 4.66 -0.23 -3.33
C ILE A 17 3.72 0.16 -2.19
N ASP A 18 3.10 1.33 -2.29
CA ASP A 18 2.18 1.82 -1.27
C ASP A 18 0.96 0.90 -1.13
N ALA A 19 0.41 0.42 -2.25
CA ALA A 19 -0.69 -0.53 -2.27
C ALA A 19 -0.29 -1.88 -1.64
N LEU A 20 0.91 -2.41 -1.94
CA LEU A 20 1.41 -3.63 -1.30
C LEU A 20 1.49 -3.48 0.22
N SER A 21 2.05 -2.37 0.69
CA SER A 21 2.17 -2.15 2.13
C SER A 21 0.81 -1.95 2.79
N ALA A 22 -0.15 -1.29 2.14
CA ALA A 22 -1.51 -1.18 2.64
C ALA A 22 -2.21 -2.56 2.74
N LEU A 23 -2.01 -3.42 1.74
CA LEU A 23 -2.52 -4.80 1.77
C LEU A 23 -1.85 -5.65 2.86
N ASP A 24 -0.55 -5.48 3.08
CA ASP A 24 0.15 -6.18 4.17
C ASP A 24 -0.39 -5.76 5.56
N MET A 25 -0.68 -4.48 5.76
CA MET A 25 -1.33 -4.02 6.99
C MET A 25 -2.74 -4.60 7.12
N ALA A 26 -3.55 -4.52 6.06
CA ALA A 26 -4.91 -5.03 6.05
C ALA A 26 -4.98 -6.54 6.31
N VAL A 27 -4.06 -7.34 5.77
CA VAL A 27 -4.05 -8.79 6.02
C VAL A 27 -3.68 -9.10 7.47
N ARG A 28 -2.74 -8.36 8.08
CA ARG A 28 -2.38 -8.53 9.50
C ARG A 28 -3.56 -8.28 10.42
N GLU A 29 -4.38 -7.28 10.12
CA GLU A 29 -5.59 -6.97 10.87
C GLU A 29 -6.68 -8.02 10.62
N ALA A 30 -6.90 -8.40 9.37
CA ALA A 30 -7.97 -9.32 8.96
C ALA A 30 -7.81 -10.74 9.52
N ILE A 31 -6.59 -11.17 9.83
CA ILE A 31 -6.33 -12.53 10.35
C ILE A 31 -6.43 -12.64 11.88
N VAL A 32 -6.57 -11.51 12.60
CA VAL A 32 -6.63 -11.52 14.07
C VAL A 32 -7.86 -12.28 14.54
N GLY A 33 -7.66 -13.25 15.42
CA GLY A 33 -8.74 -14.06 16.00
C GLY A 33 -9.27 -15.18 15.10
N LEU A 34 -8.80 -15.28 13.85
CA LEU A 34 -9.19 -16.38 12.96
C LEU A 34 -8.44 -17.68 13.31
N PRO A 35 -9.07 -18.85 13.12
CA PRO A 35 -8.38 -20.13 13.23
C PRO A 35 -7.32 -20.28 12.11
N PRO A 36 -6.25 -21.08 12.32
CA PRO A 36 -5.12 -21.16 11.39
C PRO A 36 -5.48 -21.49 9.93
N GLU A 37 -6.50 -22.32 9.72
CA GLU A 37 -6.98 -22.68 8.38
C GLU A 37 -7.60 -21.48 7.65
N GLU A 38 -8.38 -20.66 8.34
CA GLU A 38 -8.99 -19.45 7.79
C GLU A 38 -7.95 -18.35 7.57
N GLN A 39 -6.98 -18.20 8.49
CA GLN A 39 -5.85 -17.30 8.28
C GLN A 39 -5.10 -17.65 6.98
N THR A 40 -4.94 -18.94 6.68
CA THR A 40 -4.26 -19.38 5.47
C THR A 40 -5.04 -19.02 4.21
N LYS A 41 -6.37 -19.17 4.23
CA LYS A 41 -7.25 -18.78 3.12
C LYS A 41 -7.18 -17.27 2.87
N VAL A 42 -7.28 -16.47 3.93
CA VAL A 42 -7.19 -15.00 3.85
C VAL A 42 -5.82 -14.56 3.34
N LYS A 43 -4.73 -15.11 3.90
CA LYS A 43 -3.35 -14.82 3.43
C LYS A 43 -3.17 -15.16 1.96
N ARG A 44 -3.72 -16.27 1.48
CA ARG A 44 -3.64 -16.65 0.07
C ARG A 44 -4.34 -15.64 -0.83
N ALA A 45 -5.58 -15.26 -0.50
CA ALA A 45 -6.33 -14.29 -1.30
C ALA A 45 -5.64 -12.91 -1.37
N PHE A 46 -5.10 -12.44 -0.25
CA PHE A 46 -4.31 -11.20 -0.23
C PHE A 46 -2.99 -11.33 -1.00
N GLY A 47 -2.32 -12.48 -0.90
CA GLY A 47 -1.11 -12.77 -1.66
C GLY A 47 -1.34 -12.74 -3.18
N GLU A 48 -2.48 -13.26 -3.65
CA GLU A 48 -2.88 -13.18 -5.06
C GLU A 48 -3.09 -11.72 -5.51
N ALA A 49 -3.80 -10.92 -4.71
CA ALA A 49 -3.99 -9.49 -5.01
C ALA A 49 -2.67 -8.71 -5.04
N MET A 50 -1.77 -8.98 -4.09
CA MET A 50 -0.42 -8.41 -4.05
C MET A 50 0.41 -8.84 -5.29
N GLY A 51 0.31 -10.10 -5.69
CA GLY A 51 0.93 -10.60 -6.92
C GLY A 51 0.48 -9.84 -8.16
N CYS A 52 -0.82 -9.58 -8.30
CA CYS A 52 -1.35 -8.79 -9.41
C CYS A 52 -0.79 -7.36 -9.46
N ILE A 53 -0.61 -6.70 -8.31
CA ILE A 53 0.00 -5.36 -8.24
C ILE A 53 1.45 -5.41 -8.74
N VAL A 54 2.22 -6.42 -8.31
CA VAL A 54 3.61 -6.60 -8.75
C VAL A 54 3.67 -6.83 -10.26
N GLU A 55 2.86 -7.77 -10.77
CA GLU A 55 2.90 -8.17 -12.18
C GLU A 55 2.40 -7.08 -13.14
N HIS A 56 1.39 -6.31 -12.74
CA HIS A 56 0.71 -5.38 -13.64
C HIS A 56 1.08 -3.91 -13.45
N LEU A 57 1.63 -3.52 -12.30
CA LEU A 57 2.02 -2.13 -12.03
C LEU A 57 3.53 -1.97 -11.88
N ILE A 58 4.13 -2.70 -10.92
CA ILE A 58 5.55 -2.55 -10.58
C ILE A 58 6.45 -3.07 -11.71
N ASN A 59 6.29 -4.34 -12.09
CA ASN A 59 7.16 -4.98 -13.09
C ASN A 59 7.10 -4.29 -14.46
N PRO A 60 5.95 -3.82 -14.96
CA PRO A 60 5.89 -3.05 -16.20
C PRO A 60 6.62 -1.71 -16.10
N ALA A 61 6.54 -1.01 -14.97
CA ALA A 61 7.25 0.25 -14.77
C ALA A 61 8.78 0.04 -14.78
N VAL A 62 9.26 -0.98 -14.06
CA VAL A 62 10.69 -1.34 -14.04
C VAL A 62 11.16 -1.82 -15.42
N ARG A 63 10.37 -2.62 -16.15
CA ARG A 63 10.72 -3.03 -17.52
C ARG A 63 10.81 -1.87 -18.49
N ALA A 64 9.91 -0.89 -18.38
CA ALA A 64 9.91 0.28 -19.25
C ALA A 64 11.12 1.19 -18.95
N PHE A 65 11.56 1.25 -17.70
CA PHE A 65 12.70 2.05 -17.27
C PHE A 65 13.57 1.27 -16.26
N PRO A 66 14.56 0.47 -16.73
CA PRO A 66 15.36 -0.43 -15.89
C PRO A 66 16.14 0.27 -14.76
N GLN A 67 16.42 1.58 -14.91
CA GLN A 67 16.99 2.40 -13.84
C GLN A 67 16.09 2.58 -12.61
N LEU A 68 14.83 2.15 -12.68
CA LEU A 68 13.93 2.03 -11.53
C LEU A 68 14.10 0.71 -10.77
N ASP A 69 14.85 -0.24 -11.33
CA ASP A 69 15.24 -1.45 -10.63
C ASP A 69 16.20 -1.07 -9.49
N THR A 70 15.85 -1.51 -8.29
CA THR A 70 16.61 -1.21 -7.09
C THR A 70 16.79 -2.49 -6.30
N ASP A 71 17.87 -2.60 -5.53
CA ASP A 71 18.07 -3.79 -4.71
C ASP A 71 16.98 -3.95 -3.63
N GLN A 72 16.88 -5.16 -3.08
CA GLN A 72 15.87 -5.50 -2.07
C GLN A 72 15.96 -4.61 -0.81
N ALA A 73 17.17 -4.13 -0.49
CA ALA A 73 17.40 -3.22 0.63
C ALA A 73 16.75 -1.85 0.36
N THR A 74 16.88 -1.34 -0.85
CA THR A 74 16.25 -0.10 -1.31
C THR A 74 14.73 -0.24 -1.40
N TRP A 75 14.22 -1.40 -1.84
CA TRP A 75 12.78 -1.70 -1.79
C TRP A 75 12.23 -1.62 -0.37
N SER A 76 12.91 -2.25 0.59
CA SER A 76 12.53 -2.23 2.00
C SER A 76 12.58 -0.81 2.57
N ALA A 77 13.64 -0.05 2.28
CA ALA A 77 13.80 1.33 2.73
C ALA A 77 12.73 2.28 2.14
N ILE A 78 12.35 2.10 0.86
CA ILE A 78 11.26 2.86 0.23
C ILE A 78 9.94 2.51 0.91
N ALA A 79 9.65 1.22 1.12
CA ALA A 79 8.43 0.78 1.78
C ALA A 79 8.32 1.34 3.22
N GLU A 80 9.40 1.31 4.00
CA GLU A 80 9.45 1.87 5.37
C GLU A 80 9.29 3.40 5.39
N SER A 81 9.99 4.12 4.51
CA SER A 81 9.89 5.57 4.39
C SER A 81 8.46 6.00 4.01
N ARG A 82 7.84 5.28 3.09
CA ARG A 82 6.46 5.53 2.67
C ARG A 82 5.42 5.12 3.71
N ALA A 83 5.63 4.03 4.44
CA ALA A 83 4.81 3.67 5.59
C ALA A 83 4.86 4.76 6.68
N THR A 84 6.05 5.32 6.92
CA THR A 84 6.25 6.44 7.84
C THR A 84 5.53 7.71 7.35
N LEU A 85 5.56 8.01 6.05
CA LEU A 85 4.82 9.13 5.48
C LEU A 85 3.30 8.96 5.62
N ARG A 86 2.76 7.75 5.40
CA ARG A 86 1.34 7.45 5.63
C ARG A 86 0.95 7.64 7.09
N ALA A 87 1.76 7.16 8.04
CA ALA A 87 1.52 7.35 9.47
C ALA A 87 1.47 8.83 9.88
N ARG A 88 2.20 9.71 9.18
CA ARG A 88 2.19 11.17 9.42
C ARG A 88 1.00 11.88 8.76
N ILE A 89 0.41 11.29 7.72
CA ILE A 89 -0.71 11.88 6.97
C ILE A 89 -2.06 11.47 7.56
N SER A 90 -2.15 10.44 8.41
CA SER A 90 -3.36 10.16 9.20
C SER A 90 -3.66 11.31 10.17
N PRO A 91 -4.65 12.19 9.90
CA PRO A 91 -4.96 13.27 10.80
C PRO A 91 -5.88 12.72 11.88
N ASN A 92 -5.54 13.09 13.10
CA ASN A 92 -6.46 13.18 14.21
C ASN A 92 -7.67 14.03 13.78
N SER A 93 -8.74 13.41 13.26
CA SER A 93 -9.97 14.08 12.81
C SER A 93 -11.18 13.64 13.63
N HIS A 94 -11.03 13.59 14.96
CA HIS A 94 -12.17 13.77 15.86
C HIS A 94 -12.11 15.20 16.40
N ALA A 95 -12.37 16.18 15.53
CA ALA A 95 -12.88 17.45 15.99
C ALA A 95 -14.28 17.17 16.55
N SER A 96 -14.40 17.29 17.86
CA SER A 96 -15.67 17.22 18.58
C SER A 96 -16.51 18.44 18.20
N GLU A 97 -17.45 18.28 17.27
CA GLU A 97 -18.60 19.17 17.18
C GLU A 97 -19.80 18.47 17.84
N SER A 98 -20.04 18.82 19.10
CA SER A 98 -21.33 18.57 19.75
C SER A 98 -22.35 19.58 19.20
N PRO A 99 -23.58 19.16 18.85
CA PRO A 99 -24.60 20.11 18.41
C PRO A 99 -25.18 20.82 19.63
N SER A 100 -24.90 22.11 19.79
CA SER A 100 -25.67 22.98 20.69
C SER A 100 -27.03 23.28 20.05
N ALA A 101 -28.09 22.67 20.58
CA ALA A 101 -29.46 23.05 20.28
C ALA A 101 -29.76 24.48 20.81
N PRO A 102 -30.66 25.24 20.16
CA PRO A 102 -30.97 26.60 20.58
C PRO A 102 -31.93 26.58 21.77
N LEU A 103 -31.66 27.42 22.77
CA LEU A 103 -32.63 27.85 23.76
C LEU A 103 -32.84 29.35 23.56
N THR A 104 -33.94 29.73 22.90
CA THR A 104 -34.82 30.86 23.24
C THR A 104 -35.97 30.94 22.25
#